data_AF-A0AAN9UW77-F1
#
_entry.id   AF-A0AAN9UW77-F1
#
_cell.length_a   1.000
_cell.length_b   1.000
_cell.length_c   1.000
_cell.angle_alpha   90.00
_cell.angle_beta   90.00
_cell.angle_gamma   90.00
#
_symmetry.space_group_name_H-M   'P 1'
#
loop_
_entity.id
_entity.type
_entity.pdbx_description
1 polymer ?
#
loop_
_entity_poly.entity_id
_entity_poly.type
_entity_poly.pdbx_seq_one_letter_code
_entity_poly.pdbx_strand_id
1 'polypeptide(L)'
;MKLCSSPAAICNGSNLSTKPCTVHGEVTKPGNEKKSIEELMSLLQSQYPRLNPTWVPDLPKIFADCGLLDVDADIHTTPPHWGYLMHECGLIMHEIIARKTQNEHMASELKRLIPLAVGETRKGAYLATTKYAITGKKP
;
A
#
# COMPACT_ATOMS: atom_id res chain seq x y z
N MET A 1 7.86 -18.32 24.64
CA MET A 1 7.90 -17.52 23.41
C MET A 1 7.69 -16.07 23.83
N LYS A 2 8.77 -15.28 23.97
CA LYS A 2 8.66 -13.86 24.32
C LYS A 2 8.13 -13.13 23.09
N LEU A 3 6.95 -12.54 23.19
CA LEU A 3 6.46 -11.60 22.19
C LEU A 3 7.44 -10.41 22.19
N CYS A 4 8.19 -10.22 21.11
CA CYS A 4 8.96 -9.00 20.92
C CYS A 4 7.95 -7.85 20.79
N SER A 5 7.76 -7.12 21.89
CA SER A 5 7.01 -5.87 21.90
C SER A 5 7.82 -4.83 21.15
N SER A 6 7.61 -4.75 19.83
CA SER A 6 8.08 -3.63 19.03
C SER A 6 7.46 -2.35 19.61
N PRO A 7 8.25 -1.31 19.94
CA PRO A 7 7.68 -0.02 20.27
C PRO A 7 6.86 0.44 19.06
N ALA A 8 5.59 0.78 19.30
CA ALA A 8 4.81 1.49 18.30
C ALA A 8 5.56 2.78 17.98
N ALA A 9 6.10 2.89 16.76
CA ALA A 9 6.64 4.15 16.28
C ALA A 9 5.46 5.13 16.16
N ILE A 10 5.29 5.97 17.18
CA ILE A 10 4.37 7.10 17.16
C ILE A 10 5.00 8.13 16.22
N CYS A 11 4.58 8.14 14.96
CA CYS A 11 4.89 9.21 14.04
C CYS A 11 4.01 10.43 14.39
N ASN A 12 4.52 11.29 15.27
CA ASN A 12 4.01 12.65 15.40
C ASN A 12 4.19 13.39 14.05
N GLY A 13 3.16 14.13 13.67
CA GLY A 13 3.15 14.93 12.44
C GLY A 13 4.35 15.88 12.36
N SER A 14 4.68 16.27 11.13
CA SER A 14 5.78 17.18 10.72
C SER A 14 7.15 16.57 10.39
N ASN A 15 7.21 15.40 9.74
CA ASN A 15 8.36 15.07 8.91
C ASN A 15 7.93 14.19 7.73
N LEU A 16 8.22 14.66 6.50
CA LEU A 16 8.16 13.89 5.26
C LEU A 16 9.15 12.72 5.41
N SER A 17 8.70 11.62 6.01
CA SER A 17 9.44 10.38 6.03
C SER A 17 9.40 9.83 4.60
N THR A 18 10.55 9.81 3.94
CA THR A 18 10.80 9.24 2.61
C THR A 18 10.69 7.71 2.59
N LYS A 19 9.89 7.11 3.48
CA LYS A 19 9.67 5.66 3.48
C LYS A 19 8.73 5.34 2.32
N PRO A 20 9.16 4.51 1.35
CA PRO A 20 8.32 4.18 0.21
C PRO A 20 7.06 3.48 0.71
N CYS A 21 5.90 4.06 0.37
CA CYS A 21 4.63 3.36 0.55
C CYS A 21 4.68 2.08 -0.29
N THR A 22 4.35 0.94 0.33
CA THR A 22 4.34 -0.35 -0.36
C THR A 22 3.36 -0.39 -1.52
N VAL A 23 2.39 0.53 -1.55
CA VAL A 23 1.46 0.78 -2.65
C VAL A 23 1.60 2.24 -3.11
N HIS A 24 1.85 2.47 -4.40
CA HIS A 24 1.99 3.83 -4.96
C HIS A 24 1.41 3.90 -6.37
N GLY A 25 0.98 5.10 -6.78
CA GLY A 25 0.46 5.31 -8.13
C GLY A 25 1.60 5.46 -9.15
N GLU A 26 1.48 4.75 -10.27
CA GLU A 26 2.40 4.79 -11.40
C GLU A 26 1.66 5.16 -12.69
N VAL A 27 2.41 5.66 -13.68
CA VAL A 27 1.88 6.01 -15.00
C VAL A 27 2.75 5.45 -16.10
N THR A 28 2.12 4.95 -17.17
CA THR A 28 2.85 4.47 -18.35
C THR A 28 3.48 5.60 -19.18
N LYS A 29 3.01 6.84 -19.01
CA LYS A 29 3.50 8.02 -19.73
C LYS A 29 3.49 9.24 -18.80
N PRO A 30 4.48 10.15 -18.86
CA PRO A 30 4.56 11.31 -17.98
C PRO A 30 3.36 12.28 -18.01
N GLY A 31 2.61 12.31 -19.12
CA GLY A 31 1.43 13.18 -19.27
C GLY A 31 0.12 12.58 -18.75
N ASN A 32 0.14 11.36 -18.21
CA ASN A 32 -1.05 10.74 -17.65
C ASN A 32 -1.31 11.25 -16.23
N GLU A 33 -2.59 11.38 -15.87
CA GLU A 33 -3.02 11.70 -14.52
C GLU A 33 -3.24 10.42 -13.72
N LYS A 34 -2.91 10.47 -12.42
CA LYS A 34 -3.13 9.38 -11.44
C LYS A 34 -3.75 9.87 -10.13
N LYS A 35 -4.30 11.08 -10.15
CA LYS A 35 -4.75 11.81 -8.95
C LYS A 35 -5.92 11.10 -8.29
N SER A 36 -6.90 10.64 -9.07
CA SER A 36 -8.10 9.97 -8.58
C SER A 36 -7.77 8.60 -7.98
N ILE A 37 -6.81 7.88 -8.56
CA ILE A 37 -6.28 6.62 -7.98
C ILE A 37 -5.58 6.89 -6.65
N GLU A 38 -4.77 7.94 -6.54
CA GLU A 38 -4.11 8.32 -5.27
C GLU A 38 -5.11 8.79 -4.20
N GLU A 39 -6.12 9.58 -4.59
CA GLU A 39 -7.23 9.98 -3.72
C GLU A 39 -8.05 8.77 -3.24
N LEU A 40 -8.32 7.80 -4.14
CA LEU A 40 -9.00 6.56 -3.81
C LEU A 40 -8.24 5.76 -2.75
N MET A 41 -6.91 5.65 -2.89
CA MET A 41 -6.08 4.98 -1.89
C MET A 41 -6.05 5.73 -0.57
N SER A 42 -5.99 7.06 -0.59
CA SER A 42 -6.04 7.90 0.61
C SER A 42 -7.36 7.72 1.37
N LEU A 43 -8.50 7.68 0.67
CA LEU A 43 -9.82 7.45 1.27
C LEU A 43 -9.90 6.10 2.01
N LEU A 44 -9.22 5.08 1.49
CA LEU A 44 -9.19 3.74 2.06
C LEU A 44 -8.13 3.54 3.14
N GLN A 45 -7.28 4.54 3.41
CA GLN A 45 -6.33 4.44 4.50
C GLN A 45 -7.04 4.25 5.83
N SER A 46 -6.46 3.40 6.68
CA SER A 46 -6.99 3.18 8.00
C SER A 46 -6.82 4.44 8.85
N GLN A 47 -7.87 4.79 9.59
CA GLN A 47 -7.80 5.85 10.61
C GLN A 47 -6.88 5.46 11.78
N TYR A 48 -6.63 4.16 11.97
CA TYR A 48 -5.70 3.64 12.98
C TYR A 48 -4.29 3.52 12.39
N PRO A 49 -3.29 4.30 12.89
CA PRO A 49 -1.95 4.33 12.33
C PRO A 49 -1.25 2.96 12.29
N ARG A 50 -1.51 2.09 13.28
CA ARG A 50 -0.92 0.74 13.35
C ARG A 50 -1.30 -0.17 12.17
N LEU A 51 -2.39 0.16 11.46
CA LEU A 51 -2.85 -0.59 10.28
C LEU A 51 -2.34 0.02 8.97
N ASN A 52 -1.61 1.13 9.01
CA ASN A 52 -0.90 1.68 7.86
C ASN A 52 0.55 1.17 7.93
N PRO A 53 0.95 0.21 7.08
CA PRO A 53 2.14 -0.60 7.32
C PRO A 53 3.43 0.11 6.89
N THR A 54 3.83 1.15 7.64
CA THR A 54 5.08 1.90 7.43
C THR A 54 6.33 1.13 7.88
N TRP A 55 6.14 0.02 8.59
CA TRP A 55 7.19 -0.84 9.15
C TRP A 55 7.68 -1.92 8.18
N VAL A 56 7.00 -2.15 7.07
CA VAL A 56 7.34 -3.24 6.12
C VAL A 56 8.78 -3.12 5.59
N PRO A 57 9.27 -1.93 5.18
CA PRO A 57 10.66 -1.77 4.76
C PRO A 57 11.69 -2.06 5.87
N ASP A 58 11.29 -1.95 7.14
CA ASP A 58 12.16 -2.18 8.30
C ASP A 58 12.18 -3.65 8.74
N LEU A 59 11.37 -4.54 8.13
CA LEU A 59 11.26 -5.95 8.51
C LEU A 59 12.60 -6.69 8.61
N PRO A 60 13.57 -6.53 7.69
CA PRO A 60 14.86 -7.22 7.81
C PRO A 60 15.59 -6.83 9.10
N LYS A 61 15.58 -5.55 9.44
CA LYS A 61 16.15 -5.05 10.70
C LYS A 61 15.39 -5.59 11.90
N ILE A 62 14.05 -5.50 11.88
CA ILE A 62 13.20 -5.98 12.98
C ILE A 62 13.48 -7.47 13.25
N PHE A 63 13.66 -8.28 12.21
CA PHE A 63 13.94 -9.71 12.35
C PHE A 63 15.34 -9.99 12.91
N ALA A 64 16.35 -9.24 12.45
CA ALA A 64 17.70 -9.33 13.02
C ALA A 64 17.71 -8.93 14.51
N ASP A 65 17.02 -7.85 14.88
CA ASP A 65 16.88 -7.39 16.27
C ASP A 65 16.14 -8.42 17.15
N CYS A 66 15.28 -9.26 16.56
CA CYS A 66 14.61 -10.37 17.22
C CYS A 66 15.48 -11.63 17.37
N GLY A 67 16.72 -11.60 16.89
CA GLY A 67 17.69 -12.68 17.01
C GLY A 67 17.64 -13.73 15.89
N LEU A 68 17.02 -13.44 14.75
CA LEU A 68 17.19 -14.29 13.57
C LEU A 68 18.61 -14.08 13.00
N LEU A 69 19.23 -15.18 12.59
CA LEU A 69 20.54 -15.19 11.91
C LEU A 69 20.33 -15.20 10.39
N ASP A 70 21.35 -14.83 9.62
CA ASP A 70 21.34 -14.85 8.15
C ASP A 70 20.07 -14.20 7.55
N VAL A 71 19.67 -13.04 8.06
CA VAL A 71 18.48 -12.34 7.57
C VAL A 71 18.75 -11.75 6.19
N ASP A 72 17.91 -12.11 5.22
CA ASP A 72 17.98 -11.63 3.84
C ASP A 72 16.61 -11.08 3.40
N ALA A 73 16.65 -10.10 2.49
CA ALA A 73 15.47 -9.36 2.04
C ALA A 73 15.43 -9.31 0.52
N ASP A 74 14.46 -10.01 -0.05
CA ASP A 74 14.19 -9.98 -1.48
C ASP A 74 13.06 -8.96 -1.76
N ILE A 75 13.45 -7.83 -2.33
CA ILE A 75 12.57 -6.69 -2.62
C ILE A 75 12.18 -6.73 -4.09
N HIS A 76 10.92 -7.08 -4.34
CA HIS A 76 10.39 -7.21 -5.68
C HIS A 76 9.50 -6.03 -6.05
N THR A 77 9.90 -5.30 -7.09
CA THR A 77 9.01 -4.36 -7.78
C THR A 77 8.22 -5.12 -8.83
N THR A 78 6.90 -5.08 -8.73
CA THR A 78 6.02 -5.75 -9.70
C THR A 78 6.23 -5.13 -11.09
N PRO A 79 6.52 -5.92 -12.15
CA PRO A 79 6.64 -5.40 -13.51
C PRO A 79 5.37 -4.65 -13.95
N PRO A 80 5.46 -3.59 -14.77
CA PRO A 80 4.32 -2.72 -15.10
C PRO A 80 3.09 -3.45 -15.63
N HIS A 81 3.25 -4.44 -16.52
CA HIS A 81 2.13 -5.20 -17.07
C HIS A 81 1.39 -6.02 -16.01
N TRP A 82 2.11 -6.56 -15.03
CA TRP A 82 1.52 -7.25 -13.89
C TRP A 82 0.89 -6.29 -12.89
N GLY A 83 1.53 -5.15 -12.64
CA GLY A 83 1.00 -4.09 -11.77
C GLY A 83 -0.34 -3.57 -12.29
N TYR A 84 -0.42 -3.28 -13.59
CA TYR A 84 -1.64 -2.87 -14.26
C TYR A 84 -2.76 -3.91 -14.11
N LEU A 85 -2.48 -5.18 -14.39
CA LEU A 85 -3.48 -6.26 -14.26
C LEU A 85 -3.95 -6.45 -12.82
N MET A 86 -3.03 -6.43 -11.84
CA MET A 86 -3.39 -6.52 -10.42
C MET A 86 -4.27 -5.35 -9.99
N HIS A 87 -3.96 -4.14 -10.45
CA HIS A 87 -4.76 -2.95 -10.19
C HIS A 87 -6.17 -3.06 -10.78
N GLU A 88 -6.30 -3.43 -12.06
CA GLU A 88 -7.62 -3.60 -12.69
C GLU A 88 -8.48 -4.64 -11.96
N CYS A 89 -7.89 -5.80 -11.61
CA CYS A 89 -8.59 -6.81 -10.81
C CYS A 89 -8.98 -6.29 -9.42
N GLY A 90 -8.18 -5.38 -8.83
CA GLY A 90 -8.43 -4.81 -7.51
C GLY A 90 -9.55 -3.75 -7.48
N LEU A 91 -9.89 -3.13 -8.61
CA LEU A 91 -10.94 -2.12 -8.67
C LEU A 91 -12.32 -2.65 -8.24
N ILE A 92 -12.61 -3.94 -8.46
CA ILE A 92 -13.87 -4.56 -8.01
C ILE A 92 -14.03 -4.53 -6.50
N MET A 93 -12.93 -4.60 -5.74
CA MET A 93 -12.99 -4.58 -4.27
C MET A 93 -13.57 -3.27 -3.75
N HIS A 94 -13.25 -2.15 -4.40
CA HIS A 94 -13.72 -0.82 -4.04
C HIS A 94 -15.24 -0.70 -4.22
N GLU A 95 -15.78 -1.28 -5.28
CA GLU A 95 -17.23 -1.35 -5.53
C GLU A 95 -17.94 -2.19 -4.47
N ILE A 96 -17.35 -3.31 -4.05
CA ILE A 96 -17.88 -4.14 -2.96
C ILE A 96 -17.89 -3.35 -1.64
N ILE A 97 -16.80 -2.64 -1.32
CA ILE A 97 -16.70 -1.80 -0.12
C ILE A 97 -17.78 -0.72 -0.15
N ALA A 98 -17.97 -0.02 -1.27
CA ALA A 98 -18.98 1.03 -1.41
C ALA A 98 -20.41 0.53 -1.14
N ARG A 99 -20.72 -0.73 -1.48
CA ARG A 99 -22.04 -1.34 -1.26
C ARG A 99 -22.25 -1.89 0.15
N LYS A 100 -21.17 -2.23 0.86
CA LYS A 100 -21.24 -2.96 2.13
C LYS A 100 -20.87 -2.12 3.35
N THR A 101 -20.11 -1.05 3.16
CA THR A 101 -19.73 -0.15 4.25
C THR A 101 -20.96 0.53 4.86
N GLN A 102 -20.94 0.71 6.19
CA GLN A 102 -21.93 1.52 6.91
C GLN A 102 -21.52 3.00 6.99
N ASN A 103 -20.36 3.35 6.44
CA ASN A 103 -19.89 4.73 6.37
C ASN A 103 -20.41 5.39 5.09
N GLU A 104 -21.48 6.19 5.21
CA GLU A 104 -22.14 6.86 4.08
C GLU A 104 -21.22 7.80 3.31
N HIS A 105 -20.36 8.55 4.02
CA HIS A 105 -19.37 9.42 3.40
C HIS A 105 -18.40 8.63 2.52
N MET A 106 -17.84 7.54 3.06
CA MET A 106 -16.95 6.65 2.31
C MET A 106 -17.67 6.03 1.10
N ALA A 107 -18.91 5.57 1.27
CA ALA A 107 -19.69 5.01 0.17
C ALA A 107 -19.93 6.04 -0.95
N SER A 108 -20.24 7.29 -0.59
CA SER A 108 -20.42 8.40 -1.54
C SER A 108 -19.13 8.72 -2.28
N GLU A 109 -18.02 8.87 -1.55
CA GLU A 109 -16.73 9.18 -2.16
C GLU A 109 -16.22 8.05 -3.04
N LEU A 110 -16.43 6.79 -2.66
CA LEU A 110 -16.10 5.65 -3.53
C LEU A 110 -16.92 5.67 -4.83
N LYS A 111 -18.23 5.93 -4.77
CA LYS A 111 -19.07 6.07 -5.97
C LYS A 111 -18.60 7.18 -6.90
N ARG A 112 -18.07 8.27 -6.35
CA ARG A 112 -17.50 9.39 -7.11
C ARG A 112 -16.13 9.04 -7.70
N LEU A 113 -15.24 8.44 -6.91
CA LEU A 113 -13.83 8.21 -7.27
C LEU A 113 -13.62 7.03 -8.20
N ILE A 114 -14.37 5.92 -8.05
CA ILE A 114 -14.15 4.69 -8.85
C ILE A 114 -14.22 4.97 -10.37
N PRO A 115 -15.25 5.65 -10.91
CA PRO A 115 -15.30 5.95 -12.35
C PRO A 115 -14.14 6.82 -12.84
N LEU A 116 -13.66 7.75 -12.01
CA LEU A 116 -12.52 8.62 -12.34
C LEU A 116 -11.21 7.83 -12.35
N ALA A 117 -10.99 7.00 -11.33
CA ALA A 117 -9.85 6.09 -11.25
C ALA A 117 -9.83 5.10 -12.42
N VAL A 118 -10.99 4.57 -12.84
CA VAL A 118 -11.11 3.75 -14.07
C VAL A 118 -10.72 4.56 -15.31
N GLY A 119 -11.13 5.82 -15.39
CA GLY A 119 -10.75 6.72 -16.48
C GLY A 119 -9.24 6.96 -16.58
N GLU A 120 -8.58 7.20 -15.45
CA GLU A 120 -7.11 7.28 -15.34
C GLU A 120 -6.45 5.94 -15.70
N THR A 121 -7.05 4.83 -15.25
CA THR A 121 -6.55 3.48 -15.53
C THR A 121 -6.50 3.19 -17.01
N ARG A 122 -7.58 3.47 -17.74
CA ARG A 122 -7.65 3.32 -19.20
C ARG A 122 -6.63 4.18 -19.95
N LYS A 123 -6.18 5.29 -19.36
CA LYS A 123 -5.11 6.14 -19.92
C LYS A 123 -3.71 5.62 -19.58
N GLY A 124 -3.59 4.67 -18.66
CA GLY A 124 -2.35 4.01 -18.27
C GLY A 124 -1.84 4.39 -16.87
N ALA A 125 -2.71 4.85 -15.97
CA ALA A 125 -2.39 4.95 -14.55
C ALA A 125 -2.70 3.64 -13.82
N TYR A 126 -1.94 3.26 -12.82
CA TYR A 126 -2.20 2.04 -12.05
C TYR A 126 -1.52 2.10 -10.68
N LEU A 127 -1.98 1.26 -9.76
CA LEU A 127 -1.28 1.05 -8.49
C LEU A 127 -0.17 0.03 -8.67
N ALA A 128 1.05 0.43 -8.38
CA ALA A 128 2.20 -0.45 -8.25
C ALA A 128 2.38 -0.88 -6.79
N THR A 129 2.93 -2.07 -6.61
CA THR A 129 3.27 -2.60 -5.28
C THR A 129 4.71 -3.07 -5.20
N THR A 130 5.37 -2.69 -4.11
CA THR A 130 6.67 -3.22 -3.71
C THR A 130 6.45 -4.33 -2.70
N LYS A 131 6.88 -5.55 -3.06
CA LYS A 131 6.74 -6.74 -2.24
C LYS A 131 8.06 -7.02 -1.53
N TYR A 132 7.98 -7.40 -0.26
CA TYR A 132 9.12 -7.78 0.56
C TYR A 132 8.97 -9.24 0.94
N ALA A 133 9.93 -10.07 0.55
CA ALA A 133 10.09 -11.41 1.07
C ALA A 133 11.33 -11.42 1.97
N ILE A 134 11.14 -11.72 3.25
CA ILE A 134 12.24 -11.74 4.23
C ILE A 134 12.46 -13.18 4.65
N THR A 135 13.70 -13.64 4.56
CA THR A 135 14.12 -14.94 5.09
C THR A 135 15.09 -14.75 6.24
N GLY A 136 15.19 -15.76 7.10
CA GLY A 136 16.13 -15.76 8.22
C GLY A 136 16.14 -17.13 8.89
N LYS A 137 17.23 -17.45 9.58
CA LYS A 137 17.42 -18.71 10.28
C LYS A 137 17.22 -18.52 11.77
N LYS A 138 16.58 -19.50 12.40
CA LYS A 138 16.53 -19.57 13.86
C LYS A 138 17.95 -19.89 14.37
N PRO A 139 18.39 -19.28 15.49
CA PRO A 139 19.62 -19.67 16.18
C PRO A 139 19.66 -21.16 16.55
#